data_AF-Q1AHP7-F1
#
_entry.id   AF-Q1AHP7-F1
#
_cell.length_a   1.000
_cell.length_b   1.000
_cell.length_c   1.000
_cell.angle_alpha   90.00
_cell.angle_beta   90.00
_cell.angle_gamma   90.00
#
_symmetry.space_group_name_H-M   'P 1'
#
loop_
_entity.id
_entity.type
_entity.pdbx_description
1 polymer ?
#
loop_
_entity_poly.entity_id
_entity_poly.type
_entity_poly.pdbx_seq_one_letter_code
_entity_poly.pdbx_strand_id
1 'polypeptide(L)'
;TVRKDLTYACREDKNCIIDKRQRNRCQFCRYQKCLACGMKREAVQEERQRGVKSEETNPTSSVRDLSMDRILEAEQRGDTRSTGGLDPGPTIDYLKVGPASLVPARYKSPVSSICHIANRQIYQLVQYARGMPHFSSLQPEDQITLLRAGWNELLIASVAWRSIEFLDSDCDEPPLGDVVDNLNRRRLVLAPGTPQLMAISPNMTLHRNSAVQAGVGP
;
A
#
# COMPACT_ATOMS: atom_id res chain seq x y z
N THR A 1 -18.14 -23.77 -14.58
CA THR A 1 -16.94 -23.70 -13.74
C THR A 1 -15.92 -22.72 -14.27
N VAL A 2 -15.29 -22.99 -15.43
CA VAL A 2 -14.15 -22.19 -15.92
C VAL A 2 -14.50 -20.75 -16.28
N ARG A 3 -15.53 -20.51 -17.11
CA ARG A 3 -15.88 -19.15 -17.58
C ARG A 3 -16.32 -18.16 -16.50
N LYS A 4 -16.88 -18.65 -15.39
CA LYS A 4 -17.43 -17.82 -14.30
C LYS A 4 -16.53 -17.84 -13.06
N ASP A 5 -15.32 -18.36 -13.21
CA ASP A 5 -14.36 -18.63 -12.13
C ASP A 5 -14.99 -19.16 -10.82
N LEU A 6 -15.88 -20.14 -10.96
CA LEU A 6 -16.64 -20.65 -9.82
C LEU A 6 -15.78 -21.61 -9.00
N THR A 7 -15.69 -21.33 -7.70
CA THR A 7 -15.12 -22.23 -6.71
C THR A 7 -16.22 -23.07 -6.07
N TYR A 8 -16.06 -24.41 -6.12
CA TYR A 8 -17.00 -25.35 -5.49
C TYR A 8 -16.37 -25.97 -4.24
N ALA A 9 -17.21 -26.33 -3.27
CA ALA A 9 -16.81 -27.10 -2.08
C ALA A 9 -17.61 -28.41 -2.02
N CYS A 10 -16.95 -29.51 -1.65
CA CYS A 10 -17.65 -30.75 -1.31
C CYS A 10 -18.26 -30.61 0.08
N ARG A 11 -19.43 -31.23 0.30
CA ARG A 11 -20.10 -31.30 1.61
C ARG A 11 -19.77 -32.59 2.39
N GLU A 12 -19.04 -33.49 1.75
CA GLU A 12 -18.65 -34.82 2.24
C GLU A 12 -17.12 -34.96 2.09
N ASP A 13 -16.59 -36.19 2.02
CA ASP A 13 -15.16 -36.51 2.02
C ASP A 13 -14.46 -36.34 0.66
N LYS A 14 -14.99 -35.48 -0.22
CA LYS A 14 -14.45 -35.25 -1.58
C LYS A 14 -14.36 -36.52 -2.45
N ASN A 15 -15.10 -37.58 -2.13
CA ASN A 15 -15.10 -38.87 -2.85
C ASN A 15 -16.44 -39.23 -3.53
N CYS A 16 -17.38 -38.27 -3.63
CA CYS A 16 -18.73 -38.53 -4.13
C CYS A 16 -18.74 -39.25 -5.49
N ILE A 17 -19.59 -40.28 -5.62
CA ILE A 17 -19.71 -41.09 -6.83
C ILE A 17 -20.36 -40.27 -7.97
N ILE A 18 -19.65 -40.15 -9.10
CA ILE A 18 -20.12 -39.41 -10.28
C ILE A 18 -20.56 -40.39 -11.38
N ASP A 19 -21.87 -40.65 -11.43
CA ASP A 19 -22.56 -41.46 -12.44
C ASP A 19 -23.65 -40.67 -13.20
N LYS A 20 -24.39 -41.32 -14.10
CA LYS A 20 -25.44 -40.67 -14.92
C LYS A 20 -26.61 -40.11 -14.11
N ARG A 21 -26.95 -40.72 -12.97
CA ARG A 21 -28.11 -40.36 -12.14
C ARG A 21 -27.78 -39.26 -11.13
N GLN A 22 -26.60 -39.32 -10.50
CA GLN A 22 -26.22 -38.44 -9.39
C GLN A 22 -25.03 -37.50 -9.67
N ARG A 23 -24.55 -37.36 -10.92
CA ARG A 23 -23.48 -36.38 -11.25
C ARG A 23 -23.75 -34.93 -10.82
N ASN A 24 -25.01 -34.55 -10.65
CA ASN A 24 -25.38 -33.19 -10.23
C ASN A 24 -25.39 -33.00 -8.70
N ARG A 25 -25.21 -34.08 -7.91
CA ARG A 25 -25.22 -34.05 -6.44
C ARG A 25 -24.05 -33.24 -5.86
N CYS A 26 -22.86 -33.37 -6.44
CA CYS A 26 -21.66 -32.68 -5.98
C CYS A 26 -20.91 -32.04 -7.16
N GLN A 27 -20.97 -30.70 -7.23
CA GLN A 27 -20.28 -29.93 -8.28
C GLN A 27 -18.75 -30.01 -8.13
N PHE A 28 -18.24 -30.05 -6.89
CA PHE A 28 -16.81 -30.20 -6.61
C PHE A 28 -16.26 -31.52 -7.17
N CYS A 29 -16.81 -32.67 -6.74
CA CYS A 29 -16.33 -33.98 -7.18
C CYS A 29 -16.52 -34.19 -8.69
N ARG A 30 -17.60 -33.65 -9.27
CA ARG A 30 -17.79 -33.67 -10.72
C ARG A 30 -16.69 -32.89 -11.45
N TYR A 31 -16.38 -31.68 -10.99
CA TYR A 31 -15.35 -30.85 -11.60
C TYR A 31 -13.95 -31.47 -11.44
N GLN A 32 -13.62 -31.99 -10.25
CA GLN A 32 -12.38 -32.72 -10.02
C GLN A 32 -12.24 -33.93 -10.94
N LYS A 33 -13.32 -34.71 -11.14
CA LYS A 33 -13.33 -35.83 -12.10
C LYS A 33 -13.09 -35.37 -13.54
N CYS A 34 -13.64 -34.22 -13.94
CA CYS A 34 -13.34 -33.62 -15.26
C CYS A 34 -11.85 -33.33 -15.44
N LEU A 35 -11.19 -32.76 -14.43
CA LEU A 35 -9.75 -32.50 -14.47
C LEU A 35 -8.95 -33.82 -14.49
N ALA A 36 -9.34 -34.80 -13.65
CA ALA A 36 -8.69 -36.10 -13.58
C ALA A 36 -8.78 -36.91 -14.88
N CYS A 37 -9.86 -36.75 -15.67
CA CYS A 37 -9.98 -37.34 -17.00
C CYS A 37 -9.30 -36.52 -18.11
N GLY A 38 -8.51 -35.50 -17.76
CA GLY A 38 -7.68 -34.75 -18.70
C GLY A 38 -8.32 -33.50 -19.32
N MET A 39 -9.46 -33.01 -18.80
CA MET A 39 -10.01 -31.74 -19.29
C MET A 39 -9.11 -30.58 -18.87
N LYS A 40 -8.63 -29.84 -19.85
CA LYS A 40 -7.77 -28.67 -19.68
C LYS A 40 -8.60 -27.41 -19.41
N ARG A 41 -8.29 -26.68 -18.33
CA ARG A 41 -8.99 -25.44 -17.97
C ARG A 41 -8.72 -24.35 -19.00
N GLU A 42 -7.47 -24.27 -19.46
CA GLU A 42 -6.97 -23.35 -20.46
C GLU A 42 -7.53 -23.58 -21.88
N ALA A 43 -8.08 -24.78 -22.15
CA ALA A 43 -8.71 -25.08 -23.43
C ALA A 43 -10.12 -24.46 -23.57
N VAL A 44 -10.69 -23.91 -22.50
CA VAL A 44 -12.01 -23.28 -22.52
C VAL A 44 -11.88 -21.86 -23.05
N GLN A 45 -12.29 -21.65 -24.29
CA GLN A 45 -12.39 -20.32 -24.88
C GLN A 45 -13.43 -19.46 -24.15
N GLU A 46 -13.09 -18.19 -24.00
CA GLU A 46 -13.98 -17.15 -23.52
C GLU A 46 -15.22 -17.03 -24.42
N GLU A 47 -16.32 -16.55 -23.87
CA GLU A 47 -17.55 -16.40 -24.63
C GLU A 47 -17.34 -15.40 -25.76
N ARG A 48 -17.71 -15.78 -27.00
CA ARG A 48 -17.68 -14.84 -28.13
C ARG A 48 -18.68 -13.73 -27.81
N GLN A 49 -18.18 -12.54 -27.49
CA GLN A 49 -19.01 -11.35 -27.33
C GLN A 49 -19.75 -11.11 -28.65
N ARG A 50 -21.06 -11.37 -28.67
CA ARG A 50 -21.91 -10.99 -29.81
C ARG A 50 -22.07 -9.47 -29.76
N GLY A 51 -21.16 -8.75 -30.41
CA GLY A 51 -21.34 -7.38 -30.91
C GLY A 51 -22.17 -6.44 -30.04
N VAL A 52 -21.97 -6.44 -28.73
CA VAL A 52 -22.41 -5.32 -27.91
C VAL A 52 -21.41 -4.22 -28.24
N LYS A 53 -21.89 -3.17 -28.92
CA LYS A 53 -21.11 -1.94 -29.10
C LYS A 53 -20.56 -1.62 -27.72
N SER A 54 -19.25 -1.65 -27.58
CA SER A 54 -18.57 -1.18 -26.37
C SER A 54 -19.20 0.18 -26.07
N GLU A 55 -20.00 0.29 -25.01
CA GLU A 55 -20.12 1.59 -24.38
C GLU A 55 -18.68 1.89 -23.98
N GLU A 56 -18.11 2.86 -24.69
CA GLU A 56 -16.79 3.38 -24.44
C GLU A 56 -16.78 3.83 -22.99
N THR A 57 -16.37 2.94 -22.08
CA THR A 57 -15.64 3.35 -20.89
C THR A 57 -14.33 3.91 -21.42
N ASN A 58 -14.43 5.14 -21.91
CA ASN A 58 -13.34 5.89 -22.50
C ASN A 58 -12.26 5.94 -21.41
N PRO A 59 -11.17 5.15 -21.52
CA PRO A 59 -10.19 5.04 -20.44
C PRO A 59 -9.46 6.37 -20.22
N THR A 60 -9.68 7.34 -21.11
CA THR A 60 -9.13 8.68 -21.02
C THR A 60 -9.84 9.58 -20.00
N SER A 61 -11.08 9.30 -19.55
CA SER A 61 -11.75 10.18 -18.59
C SER A 61 -11.24 9.97 -17.16
N SER A 62 -11.24 8.73 -16.65
CA SER A 62 -10.83 8.45 -15.28
C SER A 62 -9.33 8.64 -15.03
N VAL A 63 -8.49 8.39 -16.05
CA VAL A 63 -7.03 8.58 -15.98
C VAL A 63 -6.63 10.06 -16.04
N ARG A 64 -7.38 10.92 -16.73
CA ARG A 64 -7.10 12.36 -16.79
C ARG A 64 -7.23 13.04 -15.43
N ASP A 65 -8.13 12.54 -14.58
CA ASP A 65 -8.34 13.11 -13.25
C ASP A 65 -7.21 12.75 -12.27
N LEU A 66 -6.45 11.67 -12.53
CA LEU A 66 -5.25 11.29 -11.78
C LEU A 66 -4.00 12.03 -12.30
N SER A 67 -4.07 13.36 -12.30
CA SER A 67 -2.94 14.20 -12.72
C SER A 67 -1.92 14.42 -11.59
N MET A 68 -0.69 14.77 -11.97
CA MET A 68 0.35 15.09 -10.99
C MET A 68 -0.03 16.27 -10.08
N ASP A 69 -0.72 17.27 -10.64
CA ASP A 69 -1.19 18.43 -9.88
C ASP A 69 -2.18 18.02 -8.78
N ARG A 70 -3.08 17.07 -9.07
CA ARG A 70 -4.05 16.56 -8.07
C ARG A 70 -3.38 15.79 -6.95
N ILE A 71 -2.33 15.05 -7.27
CA ILE A 71 -1.54 14.32 -6.27
C ILE A 71 -0.83 15.31 -5.34
N LEU A 72 -0.16 16.32 -5.90
CA LEU A 72 0.52 17.36 -5.12
C LEU A 72 -0.47 18.17 -4.25
N GLU A 73 -1.64 18.49 -4.79
CA GLU A 73 -2.70 19.18 -4.05
C GLU A 73 -3.24 18.34 -2.88
N ALA A 74 -3.37 17.01 -3.06
CA ALA A 74 -3.77 16.09 -2.00
C ALA A 74 -2.71 15.98 -0.89
N GLU A 75 -1.42 15.94 -1.24
CA GLU A 75 -0.32 15.96 -0.27
C GLU A 75 -0.36 17.23 0.58
N GLN A 76 -0.49 18.40 -0.05
CA GLN A 76 -0.52 19.69 0.65
C GLN A 76 -1.72 19.82 1.61
N ARG A 77 -2.87 19.22 1.26
CA ARG A 77 -4.04 19.15 2.16
C ARG A 77 -3.83 18.22 3.35
N GLY A 78 -3.07 17.13 3.17
CA GLY A 78 -2.67 16.22 4.26
C GLY A 78 -1.77 16.90 5.29
N ASP A 79 -0.92 17.83 4.85
CA ASP A 79 0.05 18.54 5.71
C ASP A 79 -0.52 19.78 6.41
N THR A 80 -1.38 20.55 5.74
CA THR A 80 -1.89 21.83 6.25
C THR A 80 -2.81 21.71 7.47
N ARG A 81 -3.49 20.58 7.66
CA ARG A 81 -4.29 20.33 8.88
C ARG A 81 -3.45 19.98 10.12
N SER A 82 -2.12 19.91 9.98
CA SER A 82 -1.19 19.63 11.08
C SER A 82 -0.55 20.90 11.67
N THR A 83 -0.53 22.03 10.95
CA THR A 83 0.22 23.24 11.35
C THR A 83 -0.66 24.39 11.85
N GLY A 84 -1.99 24.29 11.68
CA GLY A 84 -2.95 25.19 12.33
C GLY A 84 -3.11 24.85 13.79
N GLY A 85 -2.48 25.63 14.67
CA GLY A 85 -2.63 25.51 16.11
C GLY A 85 -4.08 25.62 16.57
N LEU A 86 -4.36 24.95 17.70
CA LEU A 86 -5.54 25.03 18.59
C LEU A 86 -6.62 23.95 18.50
N ASP A 87 -6.52 22.93 17.64
CA ASP A 87 -7.42 21.78 17.80
C ASP A 87 -6.71 20.45 17.50
N PRO A 88 -6.34 19.65 18.52
CA PRO A 88 -5.98 18.27 18.30
C PRO A 88 -7.29 17.56 17.92
N GLY A 89 -7.66 17.61 16.64
CA GLY A 89 -8.68 16.73 16.10
C GLY A 89 -8.44 15.30 16.62
N PRO A 90 -9.49 14.50 16.86
CA PRO A 90 -9.41 13.30 17.69
C PRO A 90 -8.22 12.46 17.27
N THR A 91 -7.20 12.41 18.12
CA THR A 91 -6.04 11.56 17.93
C THR A 91 -6.57 10.15 18.04
N ILE A 92 -6.69 9.48 16.88
CA ILE A 92 -7.13 8.10 16.86
C ILE A 92 -5.96 7.30 17.45
N ASP A 93 -6.08 6.92 18.72
CA ASP A 93 -5.09 6.13 19.46
C ASP A 93 -5.08 4.67 19.01
N TYR A 94 -4.78 4.46 17.72
CA TYR A 94 -4.73 3.14 17.10
C TYR A 94 -3.51 2.37 17.55
N LEU A 95 -2.34 3.03 17.55
CA LEU A 95 -1.08 2.47 18.04
C LEU A 95 -0.83 2.99 19.46
N LYS A 96 -0.72 2.08 20.42
CA LYS A 96 -0.40 2.41 21.82
C LYS A 96 0.49 1.35 22.46
N VAL A 97 1.42 1.81 23.29
CA VAL A 97 2.24 0.93 24.14
C VAL A 97 1.49 0.68 25.44
N GLY A 98 0.64 -0.34 25.44
CA GLY A 98 -0.10 -0.73 26.64
C GLY A 98 0.76 -1.39 27.72
N PRO A 99 0.23 -1.57 28.94
CA PRO A 99 0.92 -2.29 30.02
C PRO A 99 1.34 -3.72 29.61
N ALA A 100 0.50 -4.40 28.83
CA ALA A 100 0.72 -5.74 28.28
C ALA A 100 1.54 -5.77 26.97
N SER A 101 2.16 -4.65 26.56
CA SER A 101 3.00 -4.61 25.38
C SER A 101 4.25 -5.47 25.56
N LEU A 102 4.64 -6.20 24.50
CA LEU A 102 5.89 -6.96 24.43
C LEU A 102 7.15 -6.08 24.31
N VAL A 103 6.98 -4.75 24.24
CA VAL A 103 8.10 -3.80 24.17
C VAL A 103 8.88 -3.82 25.50
N PRO A 104 10.21 -4.04 25.46
CA PRO A 104 11.06 -3.97 26.65
C PRO A 104 10.90 -2.64 27.40
N ALA A 105 10.95 -2.68 28.74
CA ALA A 105 10.70 -1.50 29.58
C ALA A 105 11.52 -0.26 29.17
N ARG A 106 12.79 -0.48 28.83
CA ARG A 106 13.74 0.55 28.36
C ARG A 106 13.34 1.25 27.05
N TYR A 107 12.48 0.64 26.23
CA TYR A 107 12.02 1.20 24.95
C TYR A 107 10.56 1.62 24.96
N LYS A 108 9.82 1.40 26.05
CA LYS A 108 8.39 1.74 26.12
C LYS A 108 8.14 3.23 25.84
N SER A 109 8.95 4.11 26.42
CA SER A 109 8.82 5.56 26.20
C SER A 109 9.15 5.97 24.75
N PRO A 110 10.32 5.64 24.17
CA PRO A 110 10.62 5.93 22.76
C PRO A 110 9.59 5.37 21.78
N VAL A 111 9.17 4.11 21.97
CA VAL A 111 8.17 3.47 21.10
C VAL A 111 6.82 4.17 21.25
N SER A 112 6.43 4.56 22.47
CA SER A 112 5.19 5.32 22.68
C SER A 112 5.23 6.67 21.97
N SER A 113 6.37 7.37 21.94
CA SER A 113 6.54 8.61 21.19
C SER A 113 6.40 8.38 19.68
N ILE A 114 6.99 7.30 19.14
CA ILE A 114 6.84 6.92 17.73
C ILE A 114 5.38 6.57 17.41
N CYS A 115 4.70 5.81 18.28
CA CYS A 115 3.28 5.50 18.11
C CYS A 115 2.41 6.76 18.06
N HIS A 116 2.67 7.75 18.91
CA HIS A 116 1.95 9.02 18.91
C HIS A 116 2.12 9.76 17.57
N ILE A 117 3.33 9.79 17.03
CA ILE A 117 3.63 10.41 15.73
C ILE A 117 2.96 9.63 14.61
N ALA A 118 3.04 8.30 14.64
CA ALA A 118 2.39 7.44 13.66
C ALA A 118 0.87 7.63 13.68
N ASN A 119 0.22 7.73 14.84
CA ASN A 119 -1.22 8.01 14.93
C ASN A 119 -1.60 9.33 14.23
N ARG A 120 -0.79 10.39 14.42
CA ARG A 120 -0.96 11.66 13.72
C ARG A 120 -0.77 11.52 12.21
N GLN A 121 0.27 10.81 11.77
CA GLN A 121 0.55 10.58 10.35
C GLN A 121 -0.54 9.71 9.68
N ILE A 122 -1.10 8.72 10.38
CA ILE A 122 -2.23 7.92 9.90
C ILE A 122 -3.44 8.81 9.61
N TYR A 123 -3.74 9.77 10.50
CA TYR A 123 -4.81 10.72 10.24
C TYR A 123 -4.55 11.53 8.96
N GLN A 124 -3.33 12.03 8.77
CA GLN A 124 -2.95 12.76 7.56
C GLN A 124 -3.06 11.91 6.30
N LEU A 125 -2.65 10.65 6.38
CA LEU A 125 -2.76 9.67 5.31
C LEU A 125 -4.21 9.44 4.90
N VAL A 126 -5.14 9.35 5.85
CA VAL A 126 -6.58 9.25 5.55
C VAL A 126 -7.08 10.50 4.83
N GLN A 127 -6.61 11.69 5.20
CA GLN A 127 -6.99 12.93 4.52
C GLN A 127 -6.38 13.02 3.12
N TYR A 128 -5.12 12.59 2.95
CA TYR A 128 -4.48 12.45 1.66
C TYR A 128 -5.28 11.51 0.75
N ALA A 129 -5.62 10.31 1.24
CA ALA A 129 -6.40 9.33 0.49
C ALA A 129 -7.77 9.88 0.07
N ARG A 130 -8.48 10.58 0.95
CA ARG A 130 -9.75 11.25 0.61
C ARG A 130 -9.60 12.35 -0.46
N GLY A 131 -8.45 13.01 -0.49
CA GLY A 131 -8.10 14.01 -1.50
C GLY A 131 -7.73 13.41 -2.85
N MET A 132 -7.47 12.09 -2.93
CA MET A 132 -7.14 11.42 -4.19
C MET A 132 -8.38 11.32 -5.10
N PRO A 133 -8.22 11.61 -6.40
CA PRO A 133 -9.28 11.41 -7.39
C PRO A 133 -9.84 9.99 -7.31
N HIS A 134 -11.16 9.86 -7.40
CA HIS A 134 -11.93 8.60 -7.38
C HIS A 134 -11.85 7.79 -6.08
N PHE A 135 -10.97 8.10 -5.13
CA PHE A 135 -10.91 7.34 -3.87
C PHE A 135 -12.21 7.49 -3.07
N SER A 136 -12.73 8.72 -3.00
CA SER A 136 -13.98 9.02 -2.28
C SER A 136 -15.24 8.48 -2.97
N SER A 137 -15.16 8.06 -4.25
CA SER A 137 -16.29 7.44 -4.96
C SER A 137 -16.33 5.91 -4.81
N LEU A 138 -15.30 5.30 -4.24
CA LEU A 138 -15.28 3.88 -3.88
C LEU A 138 -16.26 3.58 -2.74
N GLN A 139 -16.70 2.33 -2.65
CA GLN A 139 -17.49 1.87 -1.51
C GLN A 139 -16.70 2.04 -0.21
N PRO A 140 -17.35 2.39 0.92
CA PRO A 140 -16.66 2.56 2.20
C PRO A 140 -15.83 1.34 2.63
N GLU A 141 -16.33 0.14 2.34
CA GLU A 141 -15.63 -1.12 2.62
C GLU A 141 -14.31 -1.24 1.85
N ASP A 142 -14.30 -0.81 0.58
CA ASP A 142 -13.11 -0.82 -0.27
C ASP A 142 -12.11 0.24 0.17
N GLN A 143 -12.58 1.45 0.53
CA GLN A 143 -11.72 2.49 1.09
C GLN A 143 -11.00 2.01 2.35
N ILE A 144 -11.72 1.36 3.26
CA ILE A 144 -11.14 0.79 4.50
C ILE A 144 -10.15 -0.33 4.16
N THR A 145 -10.49 -1.21 3.21
CA THR A 145 -9.63 -2.32 2.80
C THR A 145 -8.30 -1.83 2.23
N LEU A 146 -8.35 -0.84 1.33
CA LEU A 146 -7.16 -0.21 0.74
C LEU A 146 -6.28 0.44 1.81
N LEU A 147 -6.88 1.22 2.72
CA LEU A 147 -6.14 1.87 3.80
C LEU A 147 -5.52 0.86 4.77
N ARG A 148 -6.25 -0.18 5.16
CA ARG A 148 -5.72 -1.24 6.05
C ARG A 148 -4.58 -2.03 5.42
N ALA A 149 -4.61 -2.23 4.11
CA ALA A 149 -3.58 -2.97 3.40
C ALA A 149 -2.31 -2.13 3.17
N GLY A 150 -2.42 -0.82 2.96
CA GLY A 150 -1.31 0.02 2.49
C GLY A 150 -0.79 1.09 3.45
N TRP A 151 -1.43 1.33 4.60
CA TRP A 151 -1.05 2.46 5.47
C TRP A 151 0.42 2.42 5.93
N ASN A 152 0.94 1.24 6.26
CA ASN A 152 2.31 1.07 6.74
C ASN A 152 3.33 1.35 5.63
N GLU A 153 3.08 0.88 4.41
CA GLU A 153 3.96 1.12 3.26
C GLU A 153 3.99 2.59 2.88
N LEU A 154 2.81 3.24 2.87
CA LEU A 154 2.70 4.68 2.61
C LEU A 154 3.45 5.51 3.65
N LEU A 155 3.32 5.19 4.94
CA LEU A 155 4.07 5.87 6.00
C LEU A 155 5.59 5.68 5.85
N ILE A 156 6.04 4.46 5.59
CA ILE A 156 7.46 4.16 5.39
C ILE A 156 7.99 4.91 4.17
N ALA A 157 7.22 4.94 3.07
CA ALA A 157 7.58 5.68 1.87
C ALA A 157 7.68 7.19 2.14
N SER A 158 6.76 7.77 2.92
CA SER A 158 6.84 9.18 3.34
C SER A 158 8.10 9.45 4.17
N VAL A 159 8.43 8.58 5.13
CA VAL A 159 9.66 8.71 5.92
C VAL A 159 10.89 8.58 5.04
N ALA A 160 10.92 7.62 4.12
CA ALA A 160 12.04 7.41 3.19
C ALA A 160 12.25 8.62 2.28
N TRP A 161 11.18 9.14 1.69
CA TRP A 161 11.20 10.34 0.84
C TRP A 161 11.73 11.56 1.60
N ARG A 162 11.24 11.79 2.82
CA ARG A 162 11.73 12.89 3.67
C ARG A 162 13.18 12.72 4.12
N SER A 163 13.64 11.48 4.21
CA SER A 163 15.00 11.16 4.66
C SER A 163 16.03 11.24 3.53
N ILE A 164 15.59 11.49 2.29
CA ILE A 164 16.46 11.53 1.11
C ILE A 164 17.51 12.65 1.18
N GLU A 165 17.20 13.74 1.89
CA GLU A 165 18.11 14.87 2.09
C GLU A 165 19.27 14.53 3.04
N PHE A 166 19.21 13.39 3.73
CA PHE A 166 20.18 12.95 4.73
C PHE A 166 20.94 11.69 4.32
N LEU A 167 20.96 11.35 3.02
CA LEU A 167 21.76 10.24 2.50
C LEU A 167 23.26 10.60 2.54
N ASP A 168 24.08 9.65 2.98
CA ASP A 168 25.54 9.80 2.97
C ASP A 168 26.03 10.07 1.53
N SER A 169 26.88 11.09 1.37
CA SER A 169 27.47 11.49 0.08
C SER A 169 28.80 10.77 -0.21
N ASP A 170 29.06 9.63 0.43
CA ASP A 170 30.34 8.92 0.33
C ASP A 170 30.49 8.17 -1.02
N CYS A 171 30.59 8.95 -2.10
CA CYS A 171 31.25 8.57 -3.33
C CYS A 171 32.22 9.70 -3.69
N ASP A 172 33.45 9.60 -3.19
CA ASP A 172 34.60 10.28 -3.80
C ASP A 172 34.79 9.69 -5.22
N GLU A 173 34.04 10.19 -6.20
CA GLU A 173 34.34 10.03 -7.63
C GLU A 173 34.20 11.43 -8.28
N PRO A 174 35.24 11.92 -8.97
CA PRO A 174 35.25 13.28 -9.50
C PRO A 174 34.18 13.44 -10.59
N PRO A 175 33.60 14.63 -10.76
CA PRO A 175 32.52 14.85 -11.72
C PRO A 175 33.06 14.72 -13.14
N LEU A 176 32.72 13.61 -13.81
CA LEU A 176 32.94 13.50 -15.25
C LEU A 176 31.89 14.31 -16.00
N GLY A 177 32.20 15.59 -16.23
CA GLY A 177 31.66 16.42 -17.31
C GLY A 177 30.23 16.94 -17.13
N ASP A 178 30.11 18.27 -17.17
CA ASP A 178 28.86 19.01 -17.34
C ASP A 178 28.06 18.48 -18.54
N VAL A 179 26.94 17.81 -18.27
CA VAL A 179 25.86 17.66 -19.25
C VAL A 179 24.78 18.66 -18.86
N VAL A 180 24.88 19.84 -19.45
CA VAL A 180 23.87 20.89 -19.34
C VAL A 180 22.67 20.49 -20.20
N ASP A 181 21.68 19.79 -19.63
CA ASP A 181 20.39 19.58 -20.28
C ASP A 181 19.29 20.34 -19.54
N ASN A 182 18.89 21.46 -20.15
CA ASN A 182 18.04 22.52 -19.60
C ASN A 182 16.53 22.18 -19.55
N LEU A 183 16.15 20.91 -19.56
CA LEU A 183 14.75 20.52 -19.51
C LEU A 183 14.60 19.06 -19.10
N ASN A 184 14.77 18.72 -17.80
CA ASN A 184 14.02 17.63 -17.13
C ASN A 184 14.59 17.29 -15.75
N ARG A 185 13.68 17.26 -14.77
CA ARG A 185 13.64 16.42 -13.55
C ARG A 185 14.98 15.92 -13.01
N ARG A 186 15.30 16.39 -11.79
CA ARG A 186 15.92 15.62 -10.68
C ARG A 186 16.20 14.18 -11.07
N ARG A 187 17.32 13.95 -11.75
CA ARG A 187 17.82 12.60 -11.98
C ARG A 187 18.32 12.17 -10.62
N LEU A 188 17.47 11.47 -9.88
CA LEU A 188 17.82 10.77 -8.66
C LEU A 188 18.87 9.73 -9.05
N VAL A 189 20.12 10.14 -9.06
CA VAL A 189 21.22 9.21 -8.92
C VAL A 189 21.04 8.69 -7.49
N LEU A 190 20.40 7.52 -7.37
CA LEU A 190 20.38 6.73 -6.15
C LEU A 190 21.83 6.37 -5.85
N ALA A 191 22.57 7.29 -5.23
CA ALA A 191 23.80 6.95 -4.55
C ALA A 191 23.42 5.90 -3.48
N PRO A 192 24.15 4.79 -3.34
CA PRO A 192 23.83 3.70 -2.41
C PRO A 192 24.09 4.07 -0.93
N GLY A 193 23.94 5.34 -0.54
CA GLY A 193 24.10 5.81 0.82
C GLY A 193 22.88 5.45 1.67
N THR A 194 23.11 4.90 2.86
CA THR A 194 22.06 4.80 3.89
C THR A 194 21.84 6.17 4.54
N PRO A 195 20.61 6.58 4.91
CA PRO A 195 20.39 7.87 5.54
C PRO A 195 21.02 7.95 6.94
N GLN A 196 21.77 9.03 7.22
CA GLN A 196 22.35 9.31 8.54
C GLN A 196 21.27 9.73 9.54
N LEU A 197 20.21 10.39 9.05
CA LEU A 197 19.04 10.81 9.82
C LEU A 197 17.76 10.24 9.19
N MET A 198 16.90 9.66 10.00
CA MET A 198 15.54 9.27 9.60
C MET A 198 14.55 10.37 9.97
N ALA A 199 13.92 10.98 8.99
CA ALA A 199 13.00 12.11 9.16
C ALA A 199 11.55 11.63 9.35
N ILE A 200 11.21 11.18 10.56
CA ILE A 200 9.93 10.55 10.91
C ILE A 200 8.73 11.52 10.83
N SER A 201 8.96 12.81 11.00
CA SER A 201 7.95 13.86 10.78
C SER A 201 8.63 15.17 10.38
N PRO A 202 7.94 16.17 9.79
CA PRO A 202 8.51 17.45 9.36
C PRO A 202 9.54 18.06 10.29
N ASN A 203 9.28 18.00 11.60
CA ASN A 203 10.13 18.60 12.62
C ASN A 203 10.79 17.57 13.56
N MET A 204 10.87 16.28 13.16
CA MET A 204 11.52 15.24 13.96
C MET A 204 12.40 14.34 13.10
N THR A 205 13.67 14.29 13.46
CA THR A 205 14.67 13.37 12.91
C THR A 205 15.19 12.44 14.00
N LEU A 206 15.50 11.20 13.65
CA LEU A 206 16.23 10.25 14.50
C LEU A 206 17.59 9.99 13.87
N HIS A 207 18.66 10.14 14.64
CA HIS A 207 19.99 9.82 14.17
C HIS A 207 20.19 8.31 14.12
N ARG A 208 20.85 7.79 13.07
CA ARG A 208 21.17 6.37 12.90
C ARG A 208 21.88 5.79 14.14
N ASN A 209 22.81 6.55 14.70
CA ASN A 209 23.54 6.19 15.92
C ASN A 209 22.74 6.37 17.23
N SER A 210 21.52 6.95 17.20
CA SER A 210 20.69 7.02 18.41
C SER A 210 20.29 5.62 18.91
N ALA A 211 20.14 4.64 18.00
CA ALA A 211 19.93 3.24 18.39
C ALA A 211 21.19 2.59 18.99
N VAL A 212 22.38 2.97 18.51
CA VAL A 212 23.67 2.49 19.05
C VAL A 212 23.96 3.12 20.43
N GLN A 213 23.76 4.43 20.57
CA GLN A 213 23.88 5.15 21.84
C GLN A 213 22.84 4.72 22.87
N ALA A 214 21.65 4.28 22.45
CA ALA A 214 20.62 3.69 23.32
C ALA A 214 20.78 2.18 23.56
N GLY A 215 21.86 1.56 23.07
CA GLY A 215 22.19 0.15 23.29
C GLY A 215 21.19 -0.84 22.67
N VAL A 216 20.62 -0.52 21.50
CA VAL A 216 19.58 -1.32 20.80
C VAL A 216 20.11 -2.04 19.55
N GLY A 217 21.34 -1.79 19.12
CA GLY A 217 21.99 -2.48 18.00
C GLY A 217 23.10 -3.43 18.48
N PRO A 218 23.54 -4.38 17.62
CA PRO A 218 24.62 -5.33 17.94
C PRO A 218 25.94 -4.62 18.24
#